data_AF-A0A7J7JR98-F1
#
_entry.id   AF-A0A7J7JR98-F1
#
_cell.length_a   1.000
_cell.length_b   1.000
_cell.length_c   1.000
_cell.angle_alpha   90.00
_cell.angle_beta   90.00
_cell.angle_gamma   90.00
#
_symmetry.space_group_name_H-M   'P 1'
#
loop_
_entity.id
_entity.type
_entity.pdbx_description
1 polymer ?
#
loop_
_entity_poly.entity_id
_entity_poly.type
_entity_poly.pdbx_seq_one_letter_code
_entity_poly.pdbx_strand_id
1 'polypeptide(L)'
;MFQILFDVKSCLFIFMQYRAQARASPLRSTTEVDSEKLRSLKEELKTSKDSLEKVNREFQAYRKEQRDEERKLSNELEEVKKERTEIKLNNAKLTTQLDYSMESSKVIEKNVVAYKQEISALRTKAEQYSNLVAKNESLVENLRADLSRAQESSVKFDVANQQAKNEVEMLKAVNRRLQVEADTAKKDYNLQLQMLSNLQSIQTSIESSNVEMKAHYQHRLEQSLSDNQALEKQIVSLKEDMKTVESHQAAEVTSWKEKVESLNQQLASSQEKLLKAIDEQKHHRQTSAARVGGDDSDAAAAQSGDSQDLRHAKSEIEALKDQLRLSGEASDEYRVAADRLELTLRELTAVSQQTQETLERKVAQQQAEMEEQAGKLKC
;
A
#
# COMPACT_ATOMS: atom_id res chain seq x y z
N MET A 1 10.38 -119.80 -54.30
CA MET A 1 9.30 -120.80 -54.48
C MET A 1 9.59 -121.60 -55.74
N PHE A 2 9.10 -122.85 -55.80
CA PHE A 2 9.15 -123.82 -56.92
C PHE A 2 9.14 -123.18 -58.32
N GLN A 3 9.92 -123.60 -59.34
CA GLN A 3 10.68 -124.83 -59.58
C GLN A 3 9.86 -126.13 -59.58
N ILE A 4 9.34 -126.52 -60.75
CA ILE A 4 8.89 -127.88 -61.07
C ILE A 4 9.49 -128.26 -62.44
N LEU A 5 10.03 -129.48 -62.55
CA LEU A 5 10.69 -130.03 -63.74
C LEU A 5 10.62 -131.56 -63.64
N PHE A 6 9.79 -132.22 -64.46
CA PHE A 6 9.70 -133.68 -64.72
C PHE A 6 8.69 -133.78 -65.89
N ASP A 7 8.97 -134.32 -67.08
CA ASP A 7 9.48 -135.64 -67.50
C ASP A 7 8.52 -136.80 -67.19
N VAL A 8 7.87 -137.34 -68.24
CA VAL A 8 7.36 -138.72 -68.24
C VAL A 8 7.74 -139.38 -69.58
N LYS A 9 8.99 -139.82 -69.69
CA LYS A 9 9.33 -140.98 -70.52
C LYS A 9 8.46 -142.18 -70.08
N SER A 10 7.71 -142.78 -71.00
CA SER A 10 7.65 -144.24 -71.20
C SER A 10 6.55 -144.67 -72.18
N CYS A 11 6.91 -144.92 -73.43
CA CYS A 11 6.35 -146.02 -74.21
C CYS A 11 7.40 -146.54 -75.20
N LEU A 12 7.64 -147.84 -75.10
CA LEU A 12 8.53 -148.74 -75.84
C LEU A 12 8.82 -148.29 -77.29
N PHE A 13 10.06 -148.29 -77.82
CA PHE A 13 11.18 -149.24 -77.67
C PHE A 13 10.80 -150.70 -77.94
N ILE A 14 10.68 -151.08 -79.21
CA ILE A 14 10.81 -152.48 -79.64
C ILE A 14 11.16 -152.58 -81.14
N PHE A 15 11.95 -153.61 -81.48
CA PHE A 15 12.33 -154.09 -82.82
C PHE A 15 13.31 -153.29 -83.71
N MET A 16 14.58 -153.68 -83.58
CA MET A 16 15.58 -153.71 -84.65
C MET A 16 15.15 -154.55 -85.87
N GLN A 17 15.43 -154.03 -87.06
CA GLN A 17 16.27 -154.68 -88.09
C GLN A 17 16.29 -156.23 -88.14
N TYR A 18 15.57 -156.84 -89.09
CA TYR A 18 15.86 -158.22 -89.53
C TYR A 18 15.49 -158.48 -91.02
N ARG A 19 16.12 -159.52 -91.59
CA ARG A 19 16.11 -160.06 -92.98
C ARG A 19 14.79 -159.91 -93.77
N ALA A 20 14.74 -159.66 -95.09
CA ALA A 20 15.52 -160.11 -96.26
C ALA A 20 15.12 -161.48 -96.87
N GLN A 21 14.74 -161.42 -98.16
CA GLN A 21 14.95 -162.41 -99.26
C GLN A 21 13.88 -163.50 -99.56
N ALA A 22 13.69 -163.74 -100.88
CA ALA A 22 12.97 -164.85 -101.57
C ALA A 22 11.41 -164.82 -101.60
N ARG A 23 10.70 -165.28 -102.66
CA ARG A 23 11.08 -165.67 -104.06
C ARG A 23 9.85 -165.74 -105.01
N ALA A 24 10.07 -165.42 -106.30
CA ALA A 24 9.51 -166.02 -107.54
C ALA A 24 7.98 -166.04 -107.87
N SER A 25 7.60 -165.28 -108.92
CA SER A 25 6.98 -165.76 -110.20
C SER A 25 5.55 -166.37 -110.27
N PRO A 26 4.89 -166.47 -111.45
CA PRO A 26 5.03 -165.73 -112.75
C PRO A 26 3.69 -165.29 -113.44
N LEU A 27 3.78 -164.44 -114.49
CA LEU A 27 2.77 -164.17 -115.57
C LEU A 27 1.43 -163.51 -115.11
N ARG A 28 0.61 -162.82 -115.95
CA ARG A 28 0.61 -162.48 -117.39
C ARG A 28 -0.12 -161.11 -117.62
N SER A 29 0.20 -160.41 -118.72
CA SER A 29 -0.56 -159.34 -119.47
C SER A 29 -1.97 -158.90 -118.98
N THR A 30 -2.40 -157.61 -119.05
CA THR A 30 -2.29 -156.62 -120.17
C THR A 30 -2.39 -155.13 -119.76
N THR A 31 -1.50 -154.29 -120.33
CA THR A 31 -1.65 -152.89 -120.83
C THR A 31 -2.70 -151.87 -120.31
N GLU A 32 -2.19 -150.69 -119.91
CA GLU A 32 -2.61 -149.34 -120.39
C GLU A 32 -3.83 -148.57 -119.80
N VAL A 33 -4.08 -148.58 -118.48
CA VAL A 33 -5.09 -147.66 -117.87
C VAL A 33 -4.58 -146.80 -116.69
N ASP A 34 -3.51 -147.17 -115.98
CA ASP A 34 -3.14 -146.52 -114.71
C ASP A 34 -2.42 -145.16 -114.83
N SER A 35 -2.11 -144.68 -116.04
CA SER A 35 -1.39 -143.42 -116.25
C SER A 35 -2.23 -142.17 -115.95
N GLU A 36 -3.55 -142.23 -116.17
CA GLU A 36 -4.45 -141.09 -115.95
C GLU A 36 -4.83 -140.92 -114.49
N LYS A 37 -5.13 -142.00 -113.75
CA LYS A 37 -5.36 -141.92 -112.30
C LYS A 37 -4.12 -141.41 -111.54
N LEU A 38 -2.92 -141.76 -112.01
CA LEU A 38 -1.68 -141.22 -111.46
C LEU A 38 -1.46 -139.74 -111.82
N ARG A 39 -2.10 -139.23 -112.89
CA ARG A 39 -2.15 -137.78 -113.19
C ARG A 39 -3.20 -137.08 -112.32
N SER A 40 -4.44 -137.58 -112.25
CA SER A 40 -5.50 -136.95 -111.45
C SER A 40 -5.12 -136.88 -109.97
N LEU A 41 -4.59 -137.95 -109.36
CA LEU A 41 -4.09 -137.88 -107.98
C LEU A 41 -2.89 -136.94 -107.81
N LYS A 42 -2.09 -136.69 -108.84
CA LYS A 42 -1.01 -135.68 -108.80
C LYS A 42 -1.56 -134.26 -108.94
N GLU A 43 -2.63 -134.05 -109.68
CA GLU A 43 -3.30 -132.75 -109.82
C GLU A 43 -4.18 -132.43 -108.60
N GLU A 44 -4.85 -133.41 -108.00
CA GLU A 44 -5.50 -133.33 -106.69
C GLU A 44 -4.47 -133.07 -105.58
N LEU A 45 -3.34 -133.80 -105.55
CA LEU A 45 -2.25 -133.54 -104.60
C LEU A 45 -1.62 -132.16 -104.83
N LYS A 46 -1.52 -131.69 -106.07
CA LYS A 46 -1.00 -130.36 -106.39
C LYS A 46 -1.99 -129.27 -105.97
N THR A 47 -3.24 -129.34 -106.37
CA THR A 47 -4.28 -128.36 -105.98
C THR A 47 -4.52 -128.35 -104.47
N SER A 48 -4.44 -129.51 -103.81
CA SER A 48 -4.44 -129.62 -102.34
C SER A 48 -3.22 -128.95 -101.70
N LYS A 49 -2.02 -129.10 -102.28
CA LYS A 49 -0.82 -128.36 -101.84
C LYS A 49 -0.91 -126.86 -102.10
N ASP A 50 -1.36 -126.45 -103.28
CA ASP A 50 -1.53 -125.04 -103.65
C ASP A 50 -2.58 -124.37 -102.73
N SER A 51 -3.64 -125.11 -102.36
CA SER A 51 -4.64 -124.71 -101.37
C SER A 51 -4.06 -124.64 -99.96
N LEU A 52 -3.32 -125.66 -99.52
CA LEU A 52 -2.64 -125.67 -98.21
C LEU A 52 -1.61 -124.54 -98.09
N GLU A 53 -0.87 -124.25 -99.16
CA GLU A 53 0.02 -123.09 -99.23
C GLU A 53 -0.75 -121.77 -99.17
N LYS A 54 -1.88 -121.64 -99.88
CA LYS A 54 -2.73 -120.45 -99.82
C LYS A 54 -3.24 -120.23 -98.39
N VAL A 55 -3.83 -121.25 -97.76
CA VAL A 55 -4.33 -121.20 -96.38
C VAL A 55 -3.19 -120.92 -95.39
N ASN A 56 -1.99 -121.46 -95.61
CA ASN A 56 -0.81 -121.17 -94.78
C ASN A 56 -0.34 -119.71 -94.95
N ARG A 57 -0.36 -119.15 -96.18
CA ARG A 57 -0.06 -117.72 -96.42
C ARG A 57 -1.11 -116.82 -95.78
N GLU A 58 -2.40 -117.15 -95.90
CA GLU A 58 -3.52 -116.43 -95.28
C GLU A 58 -3.45 -116.51 -93.74
N PHE A 59 -3.12 -117.66 -93.17
CA PHE A 59 -2.90 -117.82 -91.73
C PHE A 59 -1.66 -117.05 -91.24
N GLN A 60 -0.57 -116.98 -92.02
CA GLN A 60 0.60 -116.17 -91.70
C GLN A 60 0.32 -114.66 -91.83
N ALA A 61 -0.50 -114.24 -92.80
CA ALA A 61 -0.98 -112.87 -92.94
C ALA A 61 -1.86 -112.49 -91.74
N TYR A 62 -2.88 -113.28 -91.40
CA TYR A 62 -3.71 -113.09 -90.21
C TYR A 62 -2.87 -113.06 -88.93
N ARG A 63 -1.92 -113.99 -88.77
CA ARG A 63 -0.97 -113.98 -87.63
C ARG A 63 -0.04 -112.78 -87.62
N LYS A 64 0.15 -112.06 -88.73
CA LYS A 64 0.90 -110.80 -88.78
C LYS A 64 -0.02 -109.63 -88.42
N GLU A 65 -1.19 -109.54 -89.07
CA GLU A 65 -2.20 -108.51 -88.84
C GLU A 65 -2.65 -108.50 -87.37
N GLN A 66 -2.97 -109.65 -86.79
CA GLN A 66 -3.28 -109.80 -85.36
C GLN A 66 -2.18 -109.21 -84.45
N ARG A 67 -0.89 -109.42 -84.77
CA ARG A 67 0.22 -108.86 -83.99
C ARG A 67 0.38 -107.35 -84.21
N ASP A 68 0.15 -106.87 -85.43
CA ASP A 68 0.25 -105.45 -85.76
C ASP A 68 -0.97 -104.64 -85.26
N GLU A 69 -2.14 -105.27 -85.10
CA GLU A 69 -3.30 -104.75 -84.36
C GLU A 69 -3.07 -104.75 -82.84
N GLU A 70 -2.59 -105.86 -82.27
CA GLU A 70 -2.22 -105.95 -80.85
C GLU A 70 -1.18 -104.89 -80.46
N ARG A 71 -0.22 -104.61 -81.35
CA ARG A 71 0.74 -103.50 -81.22
C ARG A 71 0.08 -102.13 -81.26
N LYS A 72 -0.82 -101.85 -82.21
CA LYS A 72 -1.56 -100.58 -82.27
C LYS A 72 -2.37 -100.36 -80.99
N LEU A 73 -3.15 -101.35 -80.58
CA LEU A 73 -3.95 -101.30 -79.36
C LEU A 73 -3.07 -101.11 -78.11
N SER A 74 -1.89 -101.75 -78.05
CA SER A 74 -0.93 -101.53 -76.96
C SER A 74 -0.36 -100.11 -76.95
N ASN A 75 -0.10 -99.51 -78.12
CA ASN A 75 0.39 -98.14 -78.24
C ASN A 75 -0.69 -97.13 -77.83
N GLU A 76 -1.92 -97.26 -78.34
CA GLU A 76 -3.08 -96.43 -77.97
C GLU A 76 -3.36 -96.54 -76.46
N LEU A 77 -3.30 -97.75 -75.89
CA LEU A 77 -3.42 -98.00 -74.46
C LEU A 77 -2.28 -97.36 -73.65
N GLU A 78 -1.09 -97.19 -74.22
CA GLU A 78 -0.01 -96.42 -73.60
C GLU A 78 -0.20 -94.91 -73.70
N GLU A 79 -0.69 -94.39 -74.82
CA GLU A 79 -0.98 -92.95 -75.00
C GLU A 79 -2.12 -92.52 -74.06
N VAL A 80 -3.23 -93.25 -74.01
CA VAL A 80 -4.33 -93.02 -73.07
C VAL A 80 -3.86 -93.14 -71.60
N LYS A 81 -2.87 -93.99 -71.30
CA LYS A 81 -2.23 -94.00 -69.96
C LYS A 81 -1.41 -92.74 -69.69
N LYS A 82 -0.62 -92.26 -70.66
CA LYS A 82 0.20 -91.04 -70.56
C LYS A 82 -0.69 -89.82 -70.36
N GLU A 83 -1.68 -89.62 -71.23
CA GLU A 83 -2.71 -88.56 -71.09
C GLU A 83 -3.40 -88.62 -69.73
N ARG A 84 -3.84 -89.80 -69.28
CA ARG A 84 -4.46 -89.98 -67.95
C ARG A 84 -3.52 -89.60 -66.80
N THR A 85 -2.21 -89.83 -66.93
CA THR A 85 -1.23 -89.36 -65.93
C THR A 85 -0.97 -87.87 -65.99
N GLU A 86 -0.95 -87.26 -67.18
CA GLU A 86 -0.79 -85.81 -67.36
C GLU A 86 -2.01 -85.04 -66.87
N ILE A 87 -3.23 -85.51 -67.18
CA ILE A 87 -4.49 -84.95 -66.66
C ILE A 87 -4.51 -85.02 -65.12
N LYS A 88 -4.09 -86.14 -64.52
CA LYS A 88 -3.95 -86.26 -63.06
C LYS A 88 -2.92 -85.28 -62.49
N LEU A 89 -1.75 -85.16 -63.11
CA LEU A 89 -0.69 -84.26 -62.68
C LEU A 89 -1.14 -82.78 -62.76
N ASN A 90 -1.82 -82.41 -63.85
CA ASN A 90 -2.32 -81.05 -64.05
C ASN A 90 -3.52 -80.74 -63.13
N ASN A 91 -4.40 -81.72 -62.87
CA ASN A 91 -5.44 -81.59 -61.86
C ASN A 91 -4.83 -81.34 -60.46
N ALA A 92 -3.82 -82.12 -60.05
CA ALA A 92 -3.13 -81.92 -58.77
C ALA A 92 -2.41 -80.55 -58.66
N LYS A 93 -1.81 -80.05 -59.76
CA LYS A 93 -1.24 -78.68 -59.82
C LYS A 93 -2.33 -77.62 -59.65
N LEU A 94 -3.46 -77.76 -60.33
CA LEU A 94 -4.58 -76.82 -60.24
C LEU A 94 -5.23 -76.83 -58.85
N THR A 95 -5.36 -78.00 -58.21
CA THR A 95 -5.83 -78.10 -56.82
C THR A 95 -4.91 -77.36 -55.85
N THR A 96 -3.60 -77.61 -55.89
CA THR A 96 -2.65 -76.93 -54.98
C THR A 96 -2.53 -75.42 -55.25
N GLN A 97 -2.68 -74.97 -56.50
CA GLN A 97 -2.81 -73.54 -56.82
C GLN A 97 -4.12 -72.93 -56.30
N LEU A 98 -5.24 -73.66 -56.37
CA LEU A 98 -6.52 -73.23 -55.82
C LEU A 98 -6.47 -73.14 -54.28
N ASP A 99 -5.91 -74.14 -53.60
CA ASP A 99 -5.75 -74.14 -52.14
C ASP A 99 -4.88 -72.97 -51.66
N TYR A 100 -3.77 -72.71 -52.35
CA TYR A 100 -2.91 -71.55 -52.08
C TYR A 100 -3.65 -70.22 -52.31
N SER A 101 -4.39 -70.11 -53.41
CA SER A 101 -5.19 -68.92 -53.73
C SER A 101 -6.29 -68.69 -52.69
N MET A 102 -6.97 -69.75 -52.23
CA MET A 102 -7.98 -69.66 -51.17
C MET A 102 -7.40 -69.21 -49.84
N GLU A 103 -6.26 -69.73 -49.39
CA GLU A 103 -5.67 -69.30 -48.12
C GLU A 103 -5.07 -67.89 -48.21
N SER A 104 -4.44 -67.53 -49.34
CA SER A 104 -4.04 -66.14 -49.63
C SER A 104 -5.24 -65.18 -49.55
N SER A 105 -6.38 -65.56 -50.15
CA SER A 105 -7.62 -64.77 -50.07
C SER A 105 -8.13 -64.62 -48.64
N LYS A 106 -8.11 -65.68 -47.83
CA LYS A 106 -8.48 -65.62 -46.40
C LYS A 106 -7.57 -64.71 -45.57
N VAL A 107 -6.26 -64.67 -45.87
CA VAL A 107 -5.32 -63.76 -45.21
C VAL A 107 -5.61 -62.32 -45.60
N ILE A 108 -5.86 -62.04 -46.88
CA ILE A 108 -6.26 -60.70 -47.35
C ILE A 108 -7.57 -60.26 -46.71
N GLU A 109 -8.57 -61.13 -46.60
CA GLU A 109 -9.85 -60.84 -45.95
C GLU A 109 -9.68 -60.48 -44.47
N LYS A 110 -8.92 -61.27 -43.71
CA LYS A 110 -8.57 -60.98 -42.29
C LYS A 110 -7.90 -59.61 -42.16
N ASN A 111 -6.94 -59.29 -43.03
CA ASN A 111 -6.25 -57.99 -43.03
C ASN A 111 -7.22 -56.84 -43.35
N VAL A 112 -8.12 -57.01 -44.34
CA VAL A 112 -9.14 -56.00 -44.67
C VAL A 112 -10.12 -55.77 -43.51
N VAL A 113 -10.49 -56.80 -42.75
CA VAL A 113 -11.31 -56.66 -41.54
C VAL A 113 -10.53 -55.92 -40.44
N ALA A 114 -9.27 -56.27 -40.20
CA ALA A 114 -8.42 -55.60 -39.22
C ALA A 114 -8.23 -54.11 -39.53
N TYR A 115 -7.88 -53.75 -40.77
CA TYR A 115 -7.74 -52.34 -41.19
C TYR A 115 -9.06 -51.56 -41.11
N LYS A 116 -10.22 -52.20 -41.40
CA LYS A 116 -11.54 -51.56 -41.20
C LYS A 116 -11.79 -51.25 -39.72
N GLN A 117 -11.43 -52.16 -38.81
CA GLN A 117 -11.53 -51.93 -37.37
C GLN A 117 -10.60 -50.80 -36.92
N GLU A 118 -9.33 -50.81 -37.35
CA GLU A 118 -8.36 -49.74 -37.06
C GLU A 118 -8.83 -48.37 -37.56
N ILE A 119 -9.29 -48.27 -38.81
CA ILE A 119 -9.87 -47.04 -39.38
C ILE A 119 -11.07 -46.55 -38.56
N SER A 120 -11.93 -47.45 -38.06
CA SER A 120 -13.05 -47.07 -37.20
C SER A 120 -12.57 -46.51 -35.85
N ALA A 121 -11.59 -47.15 -35.20
CA ALA A 121 -11.03 -46.71 -33.92
C ALA A 121 -10.28 -45.37 -34.05
N LEU A 122 -9.56 -45.15 -35.17
CA LEU A 122 -8.91 -43.88 -35.47
C LEU A 122 -9.92 -42.75 -35.72
N ARG A 123 -11.04 -43.03 -36.40
CA ARG A 123 -12.14 -42.06 -36.58
C ARG A 123 -12.77 -41.66 -35.24
N THR A 124 -13.10 -42.63 -34.38
CA THR A 124 -13.65 -42.35 -33.04
C THR A 124 -12.66 -41.56 -32.18
N LYS A 125 -11.35 -41.82 -32.26
CA LYS A 125 -10.33 -41.00 -31.58
C LYS A 125 -10.26 -39.58 -32.14
N ALA A 126 -10.31 -39.40 -33.46
CA ALA A 126 -10.30 -38.08 -34.08
C ALA A 126 -11.53 -37.24 -33.67
N GLU A 127 -12.71 -37.86 -33.60
CA GLU A 127 -13.94 -37.25 -33.10
C GLU A 127 -13.84 -36.88 -31.61
N GLN A 128 -13.30 -37.78 -30.77
CA GLN A 128 -13.04 -37.50 -29.35
C GLN A 128 -12.09 -36.32 -29.15
N TYR A 129 -10.99 -36.25 -29.93
CA TYR A 129 -10.06 -35.13 -29.87
C TYR A 129 -10.68 -33.82 -30.40
N SER A 130 -11.48 -33.86 -31.47
CA SER A 130 -12.18 -32.68 -31.99
C SER A 130 -13.16 -32.11 -30.97
N ASN A 131 -13.95 -32.96 -30.30
CA ASN A 131 -14.85 -32.56 -29.22
C ASN A 131 -14.08 -32.01 -27.99
N LEU A 132 -12.90 -32.57 -27.67
CA LEU A 132 -12.04 -32.07 -26.60
C LEU A 132 -11.44 -30.69 -26.92
N VAL A 133 -11.02 -30.47 -28.18
CA VAL A 133 -10.53 -29.17 -28.65
C VAL A 133 -11.62 -28.11 -28.52
N ALA A 134 -12.82 -28.34 -29.08
CA ALA A 134 -13.93 -27.38 -28.99
C ALA A 134 -14.32 -27.06 -27.53
N LYS A 135 -14.28 -28.05 -26.63
CA LYS A 135 -14.50 -27.84 -25.19
C LYS A 135 -13.41 -26.98 -24.55
N ASN A 136 -12.15 -27.20 -24.91
CA ASN A 136 -11.01 -26.43 -24.40
C ASN A 136 -11.00 -24.99 -24.94
N GLU A 137 -11.38 -24.79 -26.20
CA GLU A 137 -11.54 -23.46 -26.82
C GLU A 137 -12.61 -22.65 -26.08
N SER A 138 -13.81 -23.23 -25.87
CA SER A 138 -14.86 -22.59 -25.07
C SER A 138 -14.41 -22.30 -23.62
N LEU A 139 -13.62 -23.18 -23.00
CA LEU A 139 -13.04 -22.93 -21.68
C LEU A 139 -12.06 -21.75 -21.69
N VAL A 140 -11.22 -21.62 -22.72
CA VAL A 140 -10.30 -20.48 -22.90
C VAL A 140 -11.06 -19.17 -23.14
N GLU A 141 -12.17 -19.19 -23.88
CA GLU A 141 -13.03 -18.01 -24.06
C GLU A 141 -13.68 -17.56 -22.74
N ASN A 142 -14.20 -18.50 -21.94
CA ASN A 142 -14.75 -18.20 -20.62
C ASN A 142 -13.67 -17.62 -19.68
N LEU A 143 -12.48 -18.23 -19.62
CA LEU A 143 -11.37 -17.70 -18.81
C LEU A 143 -10.91 -16.31 -19.27
N ARG A 144 -10.93 -16.01 -20.58
CA ARG A 144 -10.64 -14.66 -21.09
C ARG A 144 -11.71 -13.64 -20.67
N ALA A 145 -12.99 -14.02 -20.71
CA ALA A 145 -14.09 -13.17 -20.26
C ALA A 145 -14.01 -12.88 -18.75
N ASP A 146 -13.73 -13.90 -17.94
CA ASP A 146 -13.57 -13.77 -16.49
C ASP A 146 -12.33 -12.93 -16.13
N LEU A 147 -11.21 -13.09 -16.86
CA LEU A 147 -10.02 -12.25 -16.73
C LEU A 147 -10.31 -10.77 -17.04
N SER A 148 -11.07 -10.49 -18.11
CA SER A 148 -11.49 -9.12 -18.44
C SER A 148 -12.32 -8.50 -17.30
N ARG A 149 -13.31 -9.22 -16.77
CA ARG A 149 -14.12 -8.74 -15.63
C ARG A 149 -13.28 -8.51 -14.38
N ALA A 150 -12.30 -9.37 -14.10
CA ALA A 150 -11.38 -9.21 -12.97
C ALA A 150 -10.49 -7.97 -13.15
N GLN A 151 -9.96 -7.73 -14.36
CA GLN A 151 -9.15 -6.56 -14.69
C GLN A 151 -9.95 -5.26 -14.59
N GLU A 152 -11.18 -5.24 -15.13
CA GLU A 152 -12.11 -4.11 -14.95
C GLU A 152 -12.43 -3.84 -13.48
N SER A 153 -12.55 -4.88 -12.66
CA SER A 153 -12.80 -4.74 -11.23
C SER A 153 -11.58 -4.19 -10.49
N SER A 154 -10.36 -4.61 -10.86
CA SER A 154 -9.12 -4.04 -10.31
C SER A 154 -9.06 -2.54 -10.59
N VAL A 155 -9.21 -2.12 -11.86
CA VAL A 155 -9.16 -0.70 -12.24
C VAL A 155 -10.19 0.14 -11.48
N LYS A 156 -11.39 -0.39 -11.22
CA LYS A 156 -12.41 0.28 -10.38
C LYS A 156 -11.95 0.43 -8.93
N PHE A 157 -11.34 -0.59 -8.33
CA PHE A 157 -10.77 -0.51 -6.98
C PHE A 157 -9.53 0.39 -6.89
N ASP A 158 -8.66 0.38 -7.91
CA ASP A 158 -7.46 1.21 -7.97
C ASP A 158 -7.81 2.71 -8.06
N VAL A 159 -8.82 3.06 -8.86
CA VAL A 159 -9.39 4.43 -8.92
C VAL A 159 -10.01 4.83 -7.58
N ALA A 160 -10.82 3.96 -6.96
CA ALA A 160 -11.43 4.24 -5.66
C ALA A 160 -10.39 4.40 -4.53
N ASN A 161 -9.33 3.58 -4.55
CA ASN A 161 -8.19 3.67 -3.64
C ASN A 161 -7.44 5.00 -3.81
N GLN A 162 -7.20 5.44 -5.05
CA GLN A 162 -6.57 6.73 -5.30
C GLN A 162 -7.47 7.91 -4.89
N GLN A 163 -8.78 7.83 -5.11
CA GLN A 163 -9.73 8.82 -4.61
C GLN A 163 -9.69 8.92 -3.07
N ALA A 164 -9.70 7.78 -2.37
CA ALA A 164 -9.63 7.74 -0.92
C ALA A 164 -8.30 8.29 -0.36
N LYS A 165 -7.17 8.04 -1.04
CA LYS A 165 -5.87 8.67 -0.69
C LYS A 165 -5.94 10.19 -0.81
N ASN A 166 -6.44 10.70 -1.93
CA ASN A 166 -6.59 12.13 -2.17
C ASN A 166 -7.51 12.77 -1.12
N GLU A 167 -8.61 12.10 -0.74
CA GLU A 167 -9.52 12.57 0.32
C GLU A 167 -8.82 12.61 1.70
N VAL A 168 -8.07 11.57 2.06
CA VAL A 168 -7.27 11.53 3.30
C VAL A 168 -6.22 12.65 3.33
N GLU A 169 -5.62 13.01 2.19
CA GLU A 169 -4.68 14.13 2.10
C GLU A 169 -5.36 15.50 2.24
N MET A 170 -6.53 15.70 1.60
CA MET A 170 -7.34 16.91 1.79
C MET A 170 -7.79 17.05 3.26
N LEU A 171 -8.25 15.97 3.89
CA LEU A 171 -8.65 15.96 5.31
C LEU A 171 -7.45 16.26 6.24
N LYS A 172 -6.26 15.74 5.95
CA LYS A 172 -5.02 16.10 6.68
C LYS A 172 -4.68 17.59 6.53
N ALA A 173 -4.85 18.16 5.34
CA ALA A 173 -4.61 19.59 5.10
C ALA A 173 -5.62 20.47 5.85
N VAL A 174 -6.91 20.14 5.82
CA VAL A 174 -7.97 20.83 6.58
C VAL A 174 -7.72 20.72 8.08
N ASN A 175 -7.39 19.53 8.60
CA ASN A 175 -7.11 19.33 10.02
C ASN A 175 -5.90 20.16 10.50
N ARG A 176 -4.83 20.25 9.71
CA ARG A 176 -3.68 21.15 10.00
C ARG A 176 -4.11 22.62 10.07
N ARG A 177 -5.00 23.07 9.18
CA ARG A 177 -5.50 24.45 9.17
C ARG A 177 -6.36 24.73 10.42
N LEU A 178 -7.30 23.84 10.74
CA LEU A 178 -8.14 23.92 11.94
C LEU A 178 -7.32 23.89 13.24
N GLN A 179 -6.22 23.12 13.29
CA GLN A 179 -5.31 23.12 14.43
C GLN A 179 -4.62 24.48 14.61
N VAL A 180 -4.15 25.10 13.52
CA VAL A 180 -3.56 26.46 13.58
C VAL A 180 -4.60 27.51 13.96
N GLU A 181 -5.84 27.41 13.46
CA GLU A 181 -6.96 28.28 13.86
C GLU A 181 -7.24 28.15 15.38
N ALA A 182 -7.30 26.92 15.90
CA ALA A 182 -7.53 26.67 17.33
C ALA A 182 -6.38 27.14 18.23
N ASP A 183 -5.12 26.90 17.83
CA ASP A 183 -3.94 27.39 18.56
C ASP A 183 -3.82 28.91 18.51
N THR A 184 -4.40 29.58 17.50
CA THR A 184 -4.46 31.04 17.40
C THR A 184 -5.55 31.59 18.33
N ALA A 185 -6.79 31.10 18.23
CA ALA A 185 -7.89 31.50 19.12
C ALA A 185 -7.55 31.29 20.61
N LYS A 186 -6.77 30.25 20.94
CA LYS A 186 -6.27 30.00 22.30
C LYS A 186 -5.24 31.05 22.77
N LYS A 187 -4.38 31.56 21.88
CA LYS A 187 -3.45 32.67 22.19
C LYS A 187 -4.23 33.96 22.40
N ASP A 188 -5.19 34.25 21.53
CA ASP A 188 -6.02 35.47 21.61
C ASP A 188 -6.84 35.49 22.91
N TYR A 189 -7.43 34.36 23.31
CA TYR A 189 -8.11 34.20 24.60
C TYR A 189 -7.17 34.44 25.79
N ASN A 190 -5.96 33.86 25.76
CA ASN A 190 -4.98 34.08 26.83
C ASN A 190 -4.51 35.53 26.92
N LEU A 191 -4.34 36.20 25.78
CA LEU A 191 -4.01 37.63 25.70
C LEU A 191 -5.15 38.49 26.25
N GLN A 192 -6.40 38.19 25.88
CA GLN A 192 -7.59 38.86 26.43
C GLN A 192 -7.69 38.69 27.95
N LEU A 193 -7.41 37.48 28.47
CA LEU A 193 -7.40 37.21 29.91
C LEU A 193 -6.28 38.00 30.64
N GLN A 194 -5.10 38.13 30.02
CA GLN A 194 -4.03 38.97 30.54
C GLN A 194 -4.42 40.46 30.54
N MET A 195 -5.07 40.94 29.48
CA MET A 195 -5.58 42.32 29.42
C MET A 195 -6.64 42.59 30.49
N LEU A 196 -7.56 41.65 30.74
CA LEU A 196 -8.55 41.77 31.82
C LEU A 196 -7.88 41.80 33.21
N SER A 197 -6.88 40.96 33.45
CA SER A 197 -6.09 40.97 34.68
C SER A 197 -5.35 42.31 34.89
N ASN A 198 -4.75 42.85 33.83
CA ASN A 198 -4.09 44.16 33.87
C ASN A 198 -5.10 45.29 34.17
N LEU A 199 -6.30 45.27 33.58
CA LEU A 199 -7.36 46.24 33.86
C LEU A 199 -7.84 46.15 35.31
N GLN A 200 -8.02 44.94 35.85
CA GLN A 200 -8.40 44.75 37.26
C GLN A 200 -7.30 45.23 38.23
N SER A 201 -6.03 45.05 37.87
CA SER A 201 -4.89 45.57 38.64
C SER A 201 -4.86 47.11 38.64
N ILE A 202 -5.05 47.73 37.46
CA ILE A 202 -5.17 49.18 37.33
C ILE A 202 -6.37 49.73 38.13
N GLN A 203 -7.53 49.06 38.07
CA GLN A 203 -8.70 49.44 38.87
C GLN A 203 -8.39 49.38 40.38
N THR A 204 -7.81 48.27 40.87
CA THR A 204 -7.44 48.10 42.28
C THR A 204 -6.46 49.19 42.74
N SER A 205 -5.50 49.54 41.90
CA SER A 205 -4.52 50.61 42.15
C SER A 205 -5.17 52.00 42.24
N ILE A 206 -6.10 52.32 41.32
CA ILE A 206 -6.88 53.55 41.34
C ILE A 206 -7.80 53.61 42.58
N GLU A 207 -8.41 52.49 42.96
CA GLU A 207 -9.26 52.40 44.15
C GLU A 207 -8.45 52.62 45.45
N SER A 208 -7.28 51.98 45.58
CA SER A 208 -6.36 52.21 46.71
C SER A 208 -5.91 53.68 46.77
N SER A 209 -5.40 54.22 45.66
CA SER A 209 -4.95 55.62 45.58
C SER A 209 -6.07 56.62 45.90
N ASN A 210 -7.32 56.34 45.49
CA ASN A 210 -8.48 57.18 45.82
C ASN A 210 -8.84 57.10 47.31
N VAL A 211 -8.73 55.92 47.95
CA VAL A 211 -8.88 55.77 49.40
C VAL A 211 -7.76 56.49 50.17
N GLU A 212 -6.51 56.35 49.74
CA GLU A 212 -5.34 57.01 50.31
C GLU A 212 -5.45 58.54 50.21
N MET A 213 -5.81 59.08 49.04
CA MET A 213 -6.07 60.51 48.87
C MET A 213 -7.21 60.99 49.77
N LYS A 214 -8.34 60.26 49.84
CA LYS A 214 -9.46 60.60 50.73
C LYS A 214 -9.04 60.63 52.19
N ALA A 215 -8.28 59.63 52.65
CA ALA A 215 -7.75 59.60 54.01
C ALA A 215 -6.79 60.78 54.27
N HIS A 216 -5.92 61.12 53.32
CA HIS A 216 -5.03 62.27 53.43
C HIS A 216 -5.79 63.61 53.51
N TYR A 217 -6.78 63.83 52.63
CA TYR A 217 -7.61 65.03 52.66
C TYR A 217 -8.50 65.11 53.91
N GLN A 218 -9.05 63.98 54.37
CA GLN A 218 -9.81 63.90 55.62
C GLN A 218 -8.92 64.24 56.82
N HIS A 219 -7.73 63.65 56.94
CA HIS A 219 -6.81 63.94 58.03
C HIS A 219 -6.39 65.42 58.05
N ARG A 220 -6.13 66.02 56.88
CA ARG A 220 -5.84 67.46 56.75
C ARG A 220 -7.04 68.34 57.12
N LEU A 221 -8.27 67.89 56.85
CA LEU A 221 -9.50 68.57 57.28
C LEU A 221 -9.69 68.46 58.80
N GLU A 222 -9.49 67.27 59.38
CA GLU A 222 -9.54 67.04 60.83
C GLU A 222 -8.52 67.89 61.59
N GLN A 223 -7.28 67.98 61.06
CA GLN A 223 -6.24 68.87 61.59
C GLN A 223 -6.72 70.33 61.54
N SER A 224 -7.18 70.81 60.39
CA SER A 224 -7.66 72.20 60.25
C SER A 224 -8.87 72.50 61.14
N LEU A 225 -9.76 71.54 61.37
CA LEU A 225 -10.88 71.67 62.31
C LEU A 225 -10.38 71.72 63.76
N SER A 226 -9.38 70.93 64.13
CA SER A 226 -8.72 71.00 65.43
C SER A 226 -8.04 72.36 65.66
N ASP A 227 -7.34 72.88 64.65
CA ASP A 227 -6.69 74.19 64.69
C ASP A 227 -7.73 75.32 64.83
N ASN A 228 -8.85 75.26 64.09
CA ASN A 228 -9.96 76.19 64.27
C ASN A 228 -10.56 76.11 65.68
N GLN A 229 -10.79 74.91 66.23
CA GLN A 229 -11.28 74.76 67.61
C GLN A 229 -10.28 75.27 68.66
N ALA A 230 -8.97 75.19 68.40
CA ALA A 230 -7.95 75.76 69.26
C ALA A 230 -7.98 77.30 69.22
N LEU A 231 -8.12 77.89 68.02
CA LEU A 231 -8.29 79.33 67.83
C LEU A 231 -9.61 79.84 68.45
N GLU A 232 -10.72 79.12 68.32
CA GLU A 232 -11.99 79.43 68.99
C GLU A 232 -11.83 79.44 70.51
N LYS A 233 -11.15 78.45 71.10
CA LYS A 233 -10.86 78.41 72.54
C LYS A 233 -9.96 79.58 72.98
N GLN A 234 -8.97 79.95 72.19
CA GLN A 234 -8.15 81.16 72.43
C GLN A 234 -9.00 82.43 72.37
N ILE A 235 -9.90 82.56 71.40
CA ILE A 235 -10.83 83.69 71.27
C ILE A 235 -11.82 83.75 72.43
N VAL A 236 -12.26 82.60 72.97
CA VAL A 236 -13.11 82.55 74.18
C VAL A 236 -12.30 82.98 75.41
N SER A 237 -11.09 82.42 75.63
CA SER A 237 -10.20 82.86 76.71
C SER A 237 -9.98 84.36 76.66
N LEU A 238 -9.53 84.90 75.52
CA LEU A 238 -9.27 86.34 75.35
C LEU A 238 -10.51 87.21 75.58
N LYS A 239 -11.73 86.70 75.33
CA LYS A 239 -12.99 87.40 75.67
C LYS A 239 -13.36 87.30 77.15
N GLU A 240 -12.98 86.23 77.84
CA GLU A 240 -13.13 86.09 79.29
C GLU A 240 -12.09 86.94 80.03
N ASP A 241 -10.83 86.90 79.58
CA ASP A 241 -9.75 87.79 80.01
C ASP A 241 -10.18 89.26 79.82
N MET A 242 -10.65 89.65 78.63
CA MET A 242 -11.18 91.00 78.36
C MET A 242 -12.34 91.37 79.30
N LYS A 243 -13.29 90.47 79.56
CA LYS A 243 -14.38 90.71 80.52
C LYS A 243 -13.89 90.86 81.95
N THR A 244 -12.86 90.12 82.37
CA THR A 244 -12.29 90.30 83.72
C THR A 244 -11.55 91.63 83.83
N VAL A 245 -10.88 92.09 82.77
CA VAL A 245 -10.30 93.44 82.68
C VAL A 245 -11.39 94.52 82.67
N GLU A 246 -12.46 94.38 81.88
CA GLU A 246 -13.62 95.29 81.90
C GLU A 246 -14.27 95.35 83.28
N SER A 247 -14.45 94.21 83.95
CA SER A 247 -15.01 94.12 85.30
C SER A 247 -14.08 94.74 86.35
N HIS A 248 -12.77 94.51 86.26
CA HIS A 248 -11.77 95.11 87.14
C HIS A 248 -11.70 96.62 86.95
N GLN A 249 -11.67 97.10 85.70
CA GLN A 249 -11.68 98.52 85.36
C GLN A 249 -13.01 99.19 85.75
N ALA A 250 -14.15 98.47 85.66
CA ALA A 250 -15.43 98.96 86.19
C ALA A 250 -15.41 99.06 87.72
N ALA A 251 -14.82 98.09 88.42
CA ALA A 251 -14.65 98.10 89.87
C ALA A 251 -13.70 99.22 90.33
N GLU A 252 -12.61 99.47 89.60
CA GLU A 252 -11.75 100.64 89.77
C GLU A 252 -12.54 101.93 89.52
N VAL A 253 -13.32 102.03 88.44
CA VAL A 253 -14.15 103.22 88.17
C VAL A 253 -15.21 103.44 89.24
N THR A 254 -15.78 102.39 89.86
CA THR A 254 -16.65 102.57 91.04
C THR A 254 -15.86 103.00 92.27
N SER A 255 -14.69 102.44 92.53
CA SER A 255 -13.78 102.86 93.61
C SER A 255 -13.35 104.33 93.45
N TRP A 256 -12.97 104.74 92.24
CA TRP A 256 -12.64 106.13 91.91
C TRP A 256 -13.87 107.04 91.96
N LYS A 257 -15.06 106.57 91.59
CA LYS A 257 -16.32 107.31 91.81
C LYS A 257 -16.60 107.49 93.29
N GLU A 258 -16.52 106.46 94.12
CA GLU A 258 -16.67 106.57 95.59
C GLU A 258 -15.58 107.45 96.21
N LYS A 259 -14.36 107.42 95.68
CA LYS A 259 -13.27 108.34 96.04
C LYS A 259 -13.64 109.79 95.69
N VAL A 260 -14.15 110.03 94.48
CA VAL A 260 -14.61 111.36 94.03
C VAL A 260 -15.88 111.80 94.74
N GLU A 261 -16.79 110.89 95.11
CA GLU A 261 -18.02 111.18 95.87
C GLU A 261 -17.68 111.55 97.31
N SER A 262 -16.79 110.80 97.96
CA SER A 262 -16.28 111.13 99.30
C SER A 262 -15.39 112.38 99.30
N LEU A 263 -14.57 112.60 98.26
CA LEU A 263 -13.87 113.87 98.04
C LEU A 263 -14.83 115.01 97.71
N ASN A 264 -15.96 114.77 97.05
CA ASN A 264 -17.01 115.76 96.79
C ASN A 264 -17.86 116.02 98.03
N GLN A 265 -18.01 115.09 98.97
CA GLN A 265 -18.59 115.34 100.29
C GLN A 265 -17.61 116.07 101.22
N GLN A 266 -16.31 115.77 101.13
CA GLN A 266 -15.26 116.57 101.78
C GLN A 266 -15.13 117.96 101.14
N LEU A 267 -15.34 118.09 99.83
CA LEU A 267 -15.36 119.35 99.11
C LEU A 267 -16.65 120.11 99.38
N ALA A 268 -17.82 119.47 99.45
CA ALA A 268 -19.08 120.12 99.79
C ALA A 268 -19.10 120.57 101.26
N SER A 269 -18.60 119.75 102.19
CA SER A 269 -18.47 120.16 103.60
C SER A 269 -17.32 121.13 103.84
N SER A 270 -16.26 121.17 103.00
CA SER A 270 -15.27 122.25 103.01
C SER A 270 -15.73 123.49 102.25
N GLN A 271 -16.64 123.39 101.27
CA GLN A 271 -17.34 124.49 100.61
C GLN A 271 -18.43 125.08 101.51
N GLU A 272 -19.06 124.28 102.37
CA GLU A 272 -19.98 124.78 103.41
C GLU A 272 -19.19 125.51 104.50
N LYS A 273 -18.04 124.97 104.92
CA LYS A 273 -17.08 125.67 105.79
C LYS A 273 -16.49 126.90 105.10
N LEU A 274 -16.23 126.85 103.79
CA LEU A 274 -15.74 127.99 103.01
C LEU A 274 -16.84 128.99 102.67
N LEU A 275 -18.12 128.64 102.62
CA LEU A 275 -19.23 129.60 102.49
C LEU A 275 -19.37 130.39 103.78
N LYS A 276 -19.36 129.70 104.93
CA LYS A 276 -19.24 130.31 106.26
C LYS A 276 -18.00 131.19 106.34
N ALA A 277 -16.84 130.67 105.92
CA ALA A 277 -15.61 131.44 105.87
C ALA A 277 -15.57 132.51 104.77
N ILE A 278 -16.43 132.51 103.75
CA ILE A 278 -16.49 133.55 102.69
C ILE A 278 -17.38 134.70 103.12
N ASP A 279 -18.46 134.44 103.86
CA ASP A 279 -19.19 135.50 104.55
C ASP A 279 -18.30 136.18 105.62
N GLU A 280 -17.39 135.43 106.26
CA GLU A 280 -16.36 135.96 107.16
C GLU A 280 -15.19 136.64 106.39
N GLN A 281 -14.70 136.05 105.29
CA GLN A 281 -13.53 136.51 104.53
C GLN A 281 -13.84 137.61 103.49
N LYS A 282 -15.13 137.92 103.26
CA LYS A 282 -15.53 139.20 102.65
C LYS A 282 -15.00 140.40 103.46
N HIS A 283 -14.66 140.17 104.74
CA HIS A 283 -14.02 141.14 105.63
C HIS A 283 -12.47 141.10 105.63
N HIS A 284 -11.82 140.19 104.89
CA HIS A 284 -10.36 140.08 104.79
C HIS A 284 -9.80 139.73 103.40
N ARG A 285 -9.84 140.75 102.54
CA ARG A 285 -8.77 141.19 101.61
C ARG A 285 -7.94 140.16 100.81
N GLN A 286 -8.07 140.28 99.48
CA GLN A 286 -6.99 140.46 98.47
C GLN A 286 -6.03 139.28 98.12
N THR A 287 -5.56 139.28 96.86
CA THR A 287 -4.38 138.57 96.27
C THR A 287 -4.34 137.02 96.09
N SER A 288 -4.76 136.54 94.89
CA SER A 288 -4.02 135.75 93.84
C SER A 288 -2.94 134.68 94.16
N ALA A 289 -2.62 133.63 93.35
CA ALA A 289 -3.23 132.89 92.19
C ALA A 289 -2.27 131.77 91.61
N ALA A 290 -2.76 130.80 90.78
CA ALA A 290 -2.03 129.93 89.76
C ALA A 290 -1.08 128.75 90.24
N ARG A 291 -0.63 127.68 89.51
CA ARG A 291 -0.86 126.99 88.17
C ARG A 291 -0.02 125.64 87.97
N VAL A 292 -0.43 124.68 87.09
CA VAL A 292 0.33 123.71 86.16
C VAL A 292 1.37 122.66 86.73
N GLY A 293 1.79 121.50 86.14
CA GLY A 293 1.39 120.60 84.99
C GLY A 293 2.55 119.92 84.14
N GLY A 294 2.42 118.65 83.63
CA GLY A 294 3.31 117.88 82.66
C GLY A 294 3.43 116.33 82.90
N ASP A 295 4.18 115.38 82.25
CA ASP A 295 4.79 115.02 80.88
C ASP A 295 5.72 113.72 81.07
N ASP A 296 6.36 112.84 80.21
CA ASP A 296 6.42 112.25 78.79
C ASP A 296 7.57 111.10 78.77
N SER A 297 8.03 110.18 77.84
CA SER A 297 7.69 109.37 76.59
C SER A 297 8.77 108.22 76.22
N ASP A 298 8.48 107.29 75.26
CA ASP A 298 9.31 106.39 74.32
C ASP A 298 10.53 105.44 74.74
N ALA A 299 11.17 104.53 73.92
CA ALA A 299 10.78 103.50 72.86
C ALA A 299 11.96 102.60 72.24
N ALA A 300 11.64 101.44 71.56
CA ALA A 300 12.30 100.74 70.37
C ALA A 300 13.56 99.75 70.38
N ALA A 301 13.70 98.95 69.28
CA ALA A 301 14.88 98.26 68.61
C ALA A 301 15.58 96.96 69.18
N ALA A 302 16.46 96.16 68.49
CA ALA A 302 16.59 95.60 67.08
C ALA A 302 17.80 94.59 66.84
N GLN A 303 17.83 93.80 65.73
CA GLN A 303 18.98 93.05 65.04
C GLN A 303 19.66 91.78 65.68
N SER A 304 20.52 90.91 65.07
CA SER A 304 20.98 90.49 63.67
C SER A 304 21.82 89.14 63.67
N GLY A 305 22.41 88.62 62.55
CA GLY A 305 23.26 87.36 62.52
C GLY A 305 23.94 86.91 61.17
N ASP A 306 24.91 85.95 61.19
CA ASP A 306 25.66 85.36 60.03
C ASP A 306 26.40 84.02 60.39
N SER A 307 26.32 82.93 59.58
CA SER A 307 27.10 81.67 59.80
C SER A 307 26.98 80.48 58.78
N GLN A 308 25.93 80.38 57.95
CA GLN A 308 25.50 79.06 57.41
C GLN A 308 26.25 78.55 56.16
N ASP A 309 26.75 79.43 55.29
CA ASP A 309 27.04 79.08 53.89
C ASP A 309 28.19 78.07 53.71
N LEU A 310 29.19 78.10 54.61
CA LEU A 310 30.37 77.22 54.53
C LEU A 310 30.05 75.72 54.73
N ARG A 311 28.84 75.39 55.19
CA ARG A 311 28.39 73.99 55.32
C ARG A 311 27.80 73.43 54.02
N HIS A 312 27.08 74.24 53.25
CA HIS A 312 26.37 73.78 52.04
C HIS A 312 27.33 73.32 50.94
N ALA A 313 28.38 74.10 50.64
CA ALA A 313 29.34 73.78 49.59
C ALA A 313 30.10 72.45 49.82
N LYS A 314 30.21 71.97 51.07
CA LYS A 314 30.82 70.66 51.37
C LYS A 314 29.88 69.49 51.16
N SER A 315 28.58 69.64 51.45
CA SER A 315 27.59 68.59 51.14
C SER A 315 27.39 68.39 49.63
N GLU A 316 27.49 69.46 48.86
CA GLU A 316 27.29 69.43 47.40
C GLU A 316 28.39 68.65 46.66
N ILE A 317 29.65 68.77 47.11
CA ILE A 317 30.79 68.05 46.51
C ILE A 317 30.70 66.53 46.69
N GLU A 318 30.24 66.03 47.85
CA GLU A 318 30.06 64.58 48.03
C GLU A 318 28.81 64.07 47.31
N ALA A 319 27.71 64.84 47.26
CA ALA A 319 26.54 64.48 46.47
C ALA A 319 26.87 64.29 44.98
N LEU A 320 27.70 65.18 44.40
CA LEU A 320 28.17 65.08 43.02
C LEU A 320 29.08 63.86 42.79
N LYS A 321 29.88 63.45 43.78
CA LYS A 321 30.71 62.23 43.70
C LYS A 321 29.88 60.96 43.73
N ASP A 322 28.88 60.86 44.61
CA ASP A 322 27.99 59.70 44.65
C ASP A 322 27.14 59.61 43.37
N GLN A 323 26.66 60.75 42.84
CA GLN A 323 25.99 60.80 41.54
C GLN A 323 26.90 60.34 40.39
N LEU A 324 28.19 60.72 40.42
CA LEU A 324 29.18 60.27 39.43
C LEU A 324 29.48 58.77 39.56
N ARG A 325 29.56 58.23 40.78
CA ARG A 325 29.76 56.79 41.04
C ARG A 325 28.56 55.98 40.53
N LEU A 326 27.33 56.37 40.87
CA LEU A 326 26.11 55.73 40.40
C LEU A 326 25.98 55.80 38.86
N SER A 327 26.39 56.91 38.24
CA SER A 327 26.44 57.03 36.78
C SER A 327 27.51 56.13 36.14
N GLY A 328 28.61 55.86 36.84
CA GLY A 328 29.63 54.90 36.40
C GLY A 328 29.13 53.45 36.48
N GLU A 329 28.53 53.09 37.61
CA GLU A 329 27.92 51.76 37.85
C GLU A 329 26.83 51.45 36.80
N ALA A 330 25.93 52.40 36.52
CA ALA A 330 24.93 52.27 35.45
C ALA A 330 25.56 52.15 34.05
N SER A 331 26.66 52.86 33.78
CA SER A 331 27.38 52.76 32.51
C SER A 331 28.00 51.38 32.30
N ASP A 332 28.51 50.74 33.36
CA ASP A 332 29.02 49.37 33.31
C ASP A 332 27.91 48.33 33.20
N GLU A 333 26.75 48.53 33.84
CA GLU A 333 25.57 47.68 33.63
C GLU A 333 25.09 47.71 32.16
N TYR A 334 25.04 48.90 31.54
CA TYR A 334 24.70 49.03 30.12
C TYR A 334 25.74 48.37 29.21
N ARG A 335 27.04 48.44 29.55
CA ARG A 335 28.12 47.74 28.82
C ARG A 335 27.94 46.22 28.87
N VAL A 336 27.74 45.65 30.06
CA VAL A 336 27.51 44.21 30.24
C VAL A 336 26.21 43.76 29.55
N ALA A 337 25.17 44.58 29.55
CA ALA A 337 23.95 44.32 28.79
C ALA A 337 24.18 44.31 27.27
N ALA A 338 24.99 45.25 26.75
CA ALA A 338 25.35 45.30 25.34
C ALA A 338 26.22 44.09 24.91
N ASP A 339 27.25 43.74 25.68
CA ASP A 339 28.10 42.57 25.42
C ASP A 339 27.27 41.27 25.38
N ARG A 340 26.30 41.13 26.29
CA ARG A 340 25.36 40.00 26.32
C ARG A 340 24.43 39.99 25.10
N LEU A 341 23.92 41.15 24.68
CA LEU A 341 23.09 41.25 23.48
C LEU A 341 23.89 40.88 22.23
N GLU A 342 25.13 41.37 22.08
CA GLU A 342 26.00 40.96 20.97
C GLU A 342 26.24 39.45 20.94
N LEU A 343 26.48 38.81 22.10
CA LEU A 343 26.64 37.37 22.19
C LEU A 343 25.39 36.63 21.68
N THR A 344 24.20 37.01 22.15
CA THR A 344 22.95 36.39 21.69
C THR A 344 22.66 36.65 20.20
N LEU A 345 23.09 37.80 19.65
CA LEU A 345 22.98 38.08 18.21
C LEU A 345 23.94 37.23 17.38
N ARG A 346 25.17 36.98 17.86
CA ARG A 346 26.13 36.07 17.23
C ARG A 346 25.60 34.62 17.23
N GLU A 347 25.08 34.16 18.37
CA GLU A 347 24.45 32.84 18.51
C GLU A 347 23.23 32.68 17.59
N LEU A 348 22.32 33.65 17.59
CA LEU A 348 21.13 33.65 16.72
C LEU A 348 21.51 33.67 15.23
N THR A 349 22.55 34.40 14.85
CA THR A 349 23.05 34.44 13.47
C THR A 349 23.63 33.08 13.04
N ALA A 350 24.41 32.44 13.91
CA ALA A 350 24.97 31.11 13.64
C ALA A 350 23.88 30.03 13.53
N VAL A 351 22.87 30.06 14.41
CA VAL A 351 21.71 29.17 14.32
C VAL A 351 20.92 29.44 13.03
N SER A 352 20.70 30.71 12.65
CA SER A 352 20.03 31.07 11.41
C SER A 352 20.75 30.48 10.19
N GLN A 353 22.06 30.67 10.09
CA GLN A 353 22.90 30.08 9.02
C GLN A 353 22.79 28.54 9.01
N GLN A 354 22.93 27.88 10.15
CA GLN A 354 22.81 26.42 10.25
C GLN A 354 21.42 25.91 9.81
N THR A 355 20.34 26.63 10.14
CA THR A 355 18.99 26.29 9.67
C THR A 355 18.81 26.51 8.17
N GLN A 356 19.37 27.59 7.61
CA GLN A 356 19.34 27.86 6.17
C GLN A 356 20.05 26.74 5.39
N GLU A 357 21.30 26.40 5.72
CA GLU A 357 22.01 25.31 5.05
C GLU A 357 21.25 23.97 5.17
N THR A 358 20.59 23.73 6.30
CA THR A 358 19.81 22.51 6.53
C THR A 358 18.52 22.46 5.70
N LEU A 359 17.92 23.61 5.40
CA LEU A 359 16.80 23.72 4.48
C LEU A 359 17.27 23.55 3.02
N GLU A 360 18.36 24.21 2.63
CA GLU A 360 18.96 24.10 1.28
C GLU A 360 19.34 22.65 0.95
N ARG A 361 19.99 21.93 1.88
CA ARG A 361 20.28 20.49 1.75
C ARG A 361 19.01 19.65 1.52
N LYS A 362 17.93 19.92 2.26
CA LYS A 362 16.65 19.21 2.13
C LYS A 362 15.94 19.50 0.81
N VAL A 363 15.97 20.75 0.34
CA VAL A 363 15.41 21.13 -0.97
C VAL A 363 16.18 20.44 -2.09
N ALA A 364 17.52 20.41 -2.03
CA ALA A 364 18.34 19.70 -3.01
C ALA A 364 18.08 18.18 -3.02
N GLN A 365 17.90 17.56 -1.84
CA GLN A 365 17.52 16.14 -1.73
C GLN A 365 16.14 15.88 -2.36
N GLN A 366 15.13 16.69 -2.04
CA GLN A 366 13.78 16.56 -2.62
C GLN A 366 13.77 16.79 -4.14
N GLN A 367 14.60 17.70 -4.66
CA GLN A 367 14.77 17.90 -6.10
C GLN A 367 15.37 16.65 -6.76
N ALA A 368 16.42 16.06 -6.20
CA ALA A 368 17.02 14.83 -6.70
C ALA A 368 16.05 13.63 -6.65
N GLU A 369 15.28 13.47 -5.56
CA GLU A 369 14.25 12.43 -5.43
C GLU A 369 13.13 12.60 -6.48
N MET A 370 12.72 13.84 -6.76
CA MET A 370 11.73 14.15 -7.79
C MET A 370 12.26 13.91 -9.21
N GLU A 371 13.54 14.20 -9.48
CA GLU A 371 14.18 13.88 -10.75
C GLU A 371 14.33 12.37 -10.96
N GLU A 372 14.69 11.61 -9.91
CA GLU A 372 14.77 10.15 -9.98
C GLU A 372 13.38 9.52 -10.24
N GLN A 373 12.33 10.02 -9.59
CA GLN A 373 10.95 9.60 -9.84
C GLN A 373 10.48 9.99 -11.26
N ALA A 374 10.80 11.19 -11.74
CA ALA A 374 10.48 11.63 -13.10
C ALA A 374 11.27 10.86 -14.18
N GLY A 375 12.44 10.32 -13.85
CA GLY A 375 13.18 9.36 -14.68
C GLY A 375 12.48 8.01 -14.75
N LYS A 376 12.11 7.43 -13.59
CA LYS A 376 11.38 6.16 -13.49
C LYS A 376 10.01 6.15 -14.16
N LEU A 377 9.40 7.32 -14.38
CA LEU A 377 8.13 7.48 -15.09
C LEU A 377 8.29 7.68 -16.62
N LYS A 378 9.52 7.62 -17.15
CA LYS A 378 9.84 7.79 -18.59
C LYS A 378 10.45 6.53 -19.24
N CYS A 379 10.55 5.43 -18.49
CA CYS A 379 11.01 4.12 -18.95
C CYS A 379 9.88 3.09 -18.81
#